data_AF-A4Z1E1-F1
#
_entry.id   AF-A4Z1E1-F1
#
_cell.length_a   1.000
_cell.length_b   1.000
_cell.length_c   1.000
_cell.angle_alpha   90.00
_cell.angle_beta   90.00
_cell.angle_gamma   90.00
#
_symmetry.space_group_name_H-M   'P 1'
#
loop_
_entity.id
_entity.type
_entity.pdbx_description
1 polymer ?
#
loop_
_entity_poly.entity_id
_entity_poly.type
_entity_poly.pdbx_seq_one_letter_code
_entity_poly.pdbx_strand_id
1 'polypeptide(L)'
;MCRMLCFVIAALALSAAGALAHDDEPTKESCEAAVAEARALAASLPADDVSRYFAERDIQQALVEAGNGEFDDCVEKAEQAMLEVRERPHSLKPGERLNILRADEIPSR
;
A
#
# COMPACT_ATOMS: atom_id res chain seq x y z
N MET A 1 -41.91 13.06 -49.48
CA MET A 1 -42.03 13.15 -48.01
C MET A 1 -40.65 13.04 -47.41
N CYS A 2 -40.25 14.11 -46.72
CA CYS A 2 -38.90 14.43 -46.29
C CYS A 2 -38.56 13.66 -45.01
N ARG A 3 -37.48 12.85 -45.01
CA ARG A 3 -36.88 12.33 -43.77
C ARG A 3 -35.55 13.04 -43.57
N MET A 4 -35.63 14.16 -42.87
CA MET A 4 -34.53 14.97 -42.38
C MET A 4 -33.55 14.08 -41.59
N LEU A 5 -32.30 14.02 -42.06
CA LEU A 5 -31.14 13.67 -41.23
C LEU A 5 -30.82 14.89 -40.36
N CYS A 6 -31.06 14.79 -39.05
CA CYS A 6 -30.48 15.70 -38.08
C CYS A 6 -29.19 15.06 -37.53
N PHE A 7 -28.05 15.46 -38.08
CA PHE A 7 -26.75 15.30 -37.42
C PHE A 7 -26.69 16.25 -36.23
N VAL A 8 -26.77 15.72 -35.01
CA VAL A 8 -26.44 16.48 -33.80
C VAL A 8 -24.96 16.26 -33.52
N ILE A 9 -24.16 17.28 -33.84
CA ILE A 9 -22.77 17.42 -33.41
C ILE A 9 -22.81 17.84 -31.95
N ALA A 10 -22.50 16.93 -31.03
CA ALA A 10 -22.19 17.27 -29.64
C ALA A 10 -20.66 17.25 -29.48
N ALA A 11 -20.07 18.45 -29.45
CA ALA A 11 -18.66 18.63 -29.16
C ALA A 11 -18.36 18.14 -27.74
N LEU A 12 -17.60 17.05 -27.63
CA LEU A 12 -16.96 16.61 -26.39
C LEU A 12 -15.87 17.62 -26.03
N ALA A 13 -16.23 18.66 -25.27
CA ALA A 13 -15.27 19.43 -24.49
C ALA A 13 -14.92 18.60 -23.25
N LEU A 14 -14.08 17.59 -23.44
CA LEU A 14 -13.42 16.86 -22.37
C LEU A 14 -11.92 17.15 -22.49
N SER A 15 -11.23 17.14 -21.35
CA SER A 15 -9.78 17.22 -21.17
C SER A 15 -9.17 18.63 -21.24
N ALA A 16 -9.10 19.28 -20.07
CA ALA A 16 -7.81 19.62 -19.43
C ALA A 16 -8.06 20.37 -18.11
N ALA A 17 -8.84 19.79 -17.19
CA ALA A 17 -8.62 20.07 -15.77
C ALA A 17 -7.49 19.12 -15.30
N GLY A 18 -6.32 19.27 -15.93
CA GLY A 18 -5.07 18.78 -15.34
C GLY A 18 -4.80 19.68 -14.16
N ALA A 19 -5.41 19.37 -13.03
CA ALA A 19 -4.90 19.80 -11.75
C ALA A 19 -3.42 19.46 -11.78
N LEU A 20 -2.58 20.49 -11.69
CA LEU A 20 -1.18 20.34 -11.38
C LEU A 20 -1.14 19.69 -10.00
N ALA A 21 -1.19 18.35 -9.96
CA ALA A 21 -0.63 17.61 -8.86
C ALA A 21 0.84 18.02 -8.89
N HIS A 22 1.20 18.94 -8.00
CA HIS A 22 2.59 19.01 -7.59
C HIS A 22 2.91 17.61 -7.10
N ASP A 23 3.74 16.92 -7.87
CA ASP A 23 4.39 15.66 -7.52
C ASP A 23 5.44 16.00 -6.46
N ASP A 24 4.98 16.57 -5.34
CA ASP A 24 5.82 16.95 -4.23
C ASP A 24 6.29 15.64 -3.60
N GLU A 25 7.60 15.44 -3.65
CA GLU A 25 8.27 14.29 -3.05
C GLU A 25 7.79 14.13 -1.60
N PRO A 26 7.37 12.91 -1.19
CA PRO A 26 6.98 12.63 0.17
C PRO A 26 8.00 13.16 1.18
N THR A 27 7.50 13.80 2.23
CA THR A 27 8.31 14.35 3.30
C THR A 27 8.48 13.34 4.44
N LYS A 28 9.38 13.66 5.37
CA LYS A 28 9.47 12.94 6.65
C LYS A 28 8.11 12.88 7.38
N GLU A 29 7.35 13.98 7.39
CA GLU A 29 6.06 14.04 8.08
C GLU A 29 5.02 13.12 7.43
N SER A 30 5.00 13.03 6.09
CA SER A 30 4.10 12.09 5.39
C SER A 30 4.49 10.64 5.65
N CYS A 31 5.79 10.32 5.68
CA CYS A 31 6.28 9.01 6.07
C CYS A 31 5.87 8.65 7.52
N GLU A 32 6.06 9.56 8.48
CA GLU A 32 5.67 9.33 9.88
C GLU A 32 4.16 9.10 10.03
N ALA A 33 3.34 9.87 9.29
CA ALA A 33 1.89 9.70 9.27
C ALA A 33 1.47 8.34 8.68
N ALA A 34 2.05 7.94 7.53
CA ALA A 34 1.76 6.67 6.88
C ALA A 34 2.16 5.48 7.77
N VAL A 35 3.34 5.53 8.41
CA VAL A 35 3.79 4.51 9.36
C VAL A 35 2.86 4.42 10.57
N ALA A 36 2.38 5.56 11.09
CA ALA A 36 1.44 5.57 12.21
C ALA A 36 0.09 4.91 11.84
N GLU A 37 -0.44 5.21 10.65
CA GLU A 37 -1.66 4.58 10.14
C GLU A 37 -1.48 3.06 9.96
N ALA A 38 -0.39 2.65 9.30
CA ALA A 38 -0.07 1.24 9.09
C ALA A 38 0.04 0.47 10.41
N ARG A 39 0.69 1.05 11.43
CA ARG A 39 0.76 0.46 12.78
C ARG A 39 -0.60 0.31 13.44
N ALA A 40 -1.47 1.31 13.33
CA ALA A 40 -2.82 1.26 13.89
C ALA A 40 -3.66 0.16 13.21
N LEU A 41 -3.56 0.04 11.88
CA LEU A 41 -4.22 -1.02 11.12
C LEU A 41 -3.66 -2.41 11.49
N ALA A 42 -2.34 -2.59 11.53
CA ALA A 42 -1.74 -3.86 11.91
C ALA A 42 -2.14 -4.29 13.34
N ALA A 43 -2.19 -3.34 14.28
CA ALA A 43 -2.60 -3.59 15.65
C ALA A 43 -4.09 -4.00 15.80
N SER A 44 -4.92 -3.81 14.78
CA SER A 44 -6.32 -4.28 14.78
C SER A 44 -6.46 -5.80 14.59
N LEU A 45 -5.40 -6.47 14.14
CA LEU A 45 -5.35 -7.90 13.95
C LEU A 45 -4.70 -8.63 15.16
N PRO A 46 -5.04 -9.91 15.40
CA PRO A 46 -4.34 -10.74 16.38
C PRO A 46 -2.84 -10.82 16.12
N ALA A 47 -2.02 -10.92 17.17
CA ALA A 47 -0.56 -10.94 17.07
C ALA A 47 -0.01 -12.15 16.27
N ASP A 48 -0.76 -13.24 16.19
CA ASP A 48 -0.44 -14.45 15.43
C ASP A 48 -1.11 -14.49 14.04
N ASP A 49 -1.78 -13.42 13.63
CA ASP A 49 -2.38 -13.30 12.31
C ASP A 49 -1.30 -13.14 11.23
N VAL A 50 -1.39 -13.96 10.17
CA VAL A 50 -0.41 -13.94 9.08
C VAL A 50 -0.36 -12.58 8.37
N SER A 51 -1.50 -11.93 8.18
CA SER A 51 -1.56 -10.61 7.55
C SER A 51 -0.88 -9.55 8.41
N ARG A 52 -1.02 -9.66 9.74
CA ARG A 52 -0.33 -8.77 10.68
C ARG A 52 1.18 -8.93 10.60
N TYR A 53 1.66 -10.17 10.52
CA TYR A 53 3.10 -10.42 10.39
C TYR A 53 3.71 -9.72 9.18
N PHE A 54 3.09 -9.85 8.00
CA PHE A 54 3.59 -9.20 6.78
C PHE A 54 3.48 -7.67 6.86
N ALA A 55 2.36 -7.15 7.39
CA ALA A 55 2.22 -5.72 7.64
C ALA A 55 3.32 -5.18 8.57
N GLU A 56 3.60 -5.85 9.68
CA GLU A 56 4.64 -5.45 10.63
C GLU A 56 6.04 -5.51 10.00
N ARG A 57 6.32 -6.49 9.13
CA ARG A 57 7.57 -6.58 8.37
C ARG A 57 7.73 -5.38 7.43
N ASP A 58 6.70 -5.04 6.67
CA ASP A 58 6.76 -3.94 5.71
C ASP A 58 6.83 -2.58 6.43
N ILE A 59 6.22 -2.44 7.61
CA ILE A 59 6.44 -1.30 8.52
C ILE A 59 7.90 -1.20 8.96
N GLN A 60 8.57 -2.31 9.29
CA GLN A 60 10.00 -2.25 9.63
C GLN A 60 10.84 -1.81 8.44
N GLN A 61 10.50 -2.25 7.22
CA GLN A 61 11.17 -1.77 6.01
C GLN A 61 10.96 -0.27 5.82
N ALA A 62 9.74 0.23 5.99
CA ALA A 62 9.44 1.67 5.91
C ALA A 62 10.33 2.51 6.86
N LEU A 63 10.55 2.02 8.08
CA LEU A 63 11.43 2.67 9.06
C LEU A 63 12.91 2.66 8.66
N VAL A 64 13.35 1.61 7.96
CA VAL A 64 14.71 1.54 7.41
C VAL A 64 14.88 2.59 6.32
N GLU A 65 13.94 2.71 5.39
CA GLU A 65 14.00 3.70 4.31
C GLU A 65 13.95 5.13 4.84
N ALA A 66 13.06 5.39 5.81
CA ALA A 66 13.03 6.67 6.51
C ALA A 66 14.36 7.01 7.20
N GLY A 67 15.07 5.99 7.72
CA GLY A 67 16.39 6.14 8.32
C GLY A 67 17.50 6.45 7.30
N ASN A 68 17.32 6.03 6.04
CA ASN A 68 18.19 6.35 4.91
C ASN A 68 17.87 7.70 4.27
N GLY A 69 16.73 8.31 4.60
CA GLY A 69 16.25 9.55 4.00
C GLY A 69 15.36 9.34 2.77
N GLU A 70 15.03 8.10 2.44
CA GLU A 70 14.16 7.72 1.32
C GLU A 70 12.70 7.72 1.80
N PHE A 71 12.06 8.90 1.74
CA PHE A 71 10.72 9.10 2.31
C PHE A 71 9.59 8.63 1.39
N ASP A 72 9.81 8.63 0.08
CA ASP A 72 8.90 8.04 -0.90
C ASP A 72 8.83 6.51 -0.74
N ASP A 73 9.98 5.85 -0.65
CA ASP A 73 10.06 4.41 -0.37
C ASP A 73 9.48 4.07 1.02
N CYS A 74 9.68 4.94 2.03
CA CYS A 74 9.01 4.79 3.31
C CYS A 74 7.48 4.76 3.16
N VAL A 75 6.91 5.74 2.44
CA VAL A 75 5.46 5.82 2.22
C VAL A 75 4.98 4.60 1.44
N GLU A 76 5.68 4.18 0.38
CA GLU A 76 5.34 2.97 -0.38
C GLU A 76 5.28 1.73 0.51
N LYS A 77 6.27 1.52 1.38
CA LYS A 77 6.30 0.35 2.28
C LYS A 77 5.22 0.44 3.36
N ALA A 78 4.91 1.63 3.86
CA ALA A 78 3.81 1.82 4.78
C ALA A 78 2.46 1.53 4.11
N GLU A 79 2.26 1.94 2.85
CA GLU A 79 1.07 1.61 2.06
C GLU A 79 0.94 0.11 1.80
N GLN A 80 2.03 -0.56 1.44
CA GLN A 80 2.05 -2.02 1.30
C GLN A 80 1.62 -2.71 2.60
N ALA A 81 2.11 -2.25 3.76
CA ALA A 81 1.68 -2.78 5.05
C ALA A 81 0.18 -2.59 5.30
N MET A 82 -0.41 -1.48 4.85
CA MET A 82 -1.86 -1.26 4.94
C MET A 82 -2.63 -2.24 4.03
N LEU A 83 -2.11 -2.55 2.85
CA LEU A 83 -2.69 -3.53 1.93
C LEU A 83 -2.66 -4.95 2.53
N GLU A 84 -1.58 -5.34 3.21
CA GLU A 84 -1.50 -6.64 3.89
C GLU A 84 -2.66 -6.85 4.88
N VAL A 85 -3.02 -5.79 5.63
CA VAL A 85 -4.15 -5.82 6.57
C VAL A 85 -5.51 -5.79 5.85
N ARG A 86 -5.66 -4.92 4.85
CA ARG A 86 -6.95 -4.68 4.17
C ARG A 86 -7.35 -5.83 3.25
N GLU A 87 -6.40 -6.33 2.47
CA GLU A 87 -6.66 -7.31 1.41
C GLU A 87 -6.44 -8.75 1.88
N ARG A 88 -5.66 -8.94 2.94
CA ARG A 88 -5.34 -10.25 3.52
C ARG A 88 -4.88 -11.26 2.46
N PRO A 89 -3.82 -10.94 1.67
CA PRO A 89 -3.42 -11.76 0.52
C PRO A 89 -2.86 -13.13 0.92
N HIS A 90 -2.48 -13.29 2.18
CA HIS A 90 -1.93 -14.51 2.74
C HIS A 90 -2.96 -15.27 3.57
N SER A 91 -3.01 -16.59 3.40
CA SER A 91 -3.83 -17.47 4.23
C SER A 91 -3.05 -18.73 4.58
N LEU A 92 -3.23 -19.20 5.81
CA LEU A 92 -2.70 -20.47 6.30
C LEU A 92 -3.87 -21.44 6.43
N LYS A 93 -3.64 -22.72 6.13
CA LYS A 93 -4.66 -23.74 6.42
C LYS A 93 -4.84 -23.88 7.94
N PRO A 94 -6.00 -24.39 8.39
CA PRO A 94 -6.18 -24.71 9.81
C PRO A 94 -5.05 -25.60 10.33
N GLY A 95 -4.36 -25.13 11.38
CA GLY A 95 -3.22 -25.82 12.00
C GLY A 95 -1.85 -25.53 11.37
N GLU A 96 -1.79 -24.85 10.21
CA GLU A 96 -0.53 -24.32 9.68
C GLU A 96 -0.10 -23.10 10.48
N ARG A 97 1.23 -22.92 10.58
CA ARG A 97 1.86 -21.76 11.19
C ARG A 97 2.93 -21.23 10.25
N LEU A 98 3.10 -19.92 10.23
CA LEU A 98 4.22 -19.32 9.52
C LEU A 98 5.52 -19.73 10.23
N ASN A 99 6.40 -20.41 9.50
CA ASN A 99 7.70 -20.78 10.02
C ASN A 99 8.68 -19.61 9.81
N ILE A 100 8.79 -18.76 10.82
CA ILE A 100 9.72 -17.63 10.82
C ILE A 100 11.08 -18.15 11.29
N LEU A 101 12.06 -18.16 10.39
CA LEU A 101 13.42 -18.56 10.70
C LEU A 101 14.08 -17.52 11.61
N ARG A 102 14.87 -18.01 12.57
CA ARG A 102 15.82 -17.20 13.32
C ARG A 102 16.96 -16.73 12.41
N ALA A 103 17.65 -15.68 12.84
CA ALA A 103 18.77 -15.10 12.08
C ALA A 103 19.92 -16.09 11.82
N ASP A 104 20.08 -17.11 12.66
CA ASP A 104 21.11 -18.15 12.55
C ASP A 104 20.62 -19.43 11.84
N GLU A 105 19.34 -19.51 11.48
CA GLU A 105 18.75 -20.67 10.81
C GLU A 105 18.87 -20.56 9.28
N ILE A 106 19.22 -21.68 8.63
CA ILE A 106 19.27 -21.78 7.16
C ILE A 106 18.04 -22.58 6.68
N PRO A 107 17.33 -22.13 5.63
CA PRO A 107 16.22 -22.89 5.06
C PRO A 107 16.67 -24.30 4.63
N SER A 108 15.86 -25.31 4.92
CA SER A 108 16.04 -26.65 4.37
C SER A 108 15.90 -26.60 2.84
N ARG A 109 16.89 -27.15 2.12
CA ARG A 109 16.85 -27.29 0.66
C ARG A 109 15.84 -28.33 0.19
#